data_AF-A0AA44MRR9-F1
#
_entry.id   AF-A0AA44MRR9-F1
#
_cell.length_a   1.000
_cell.length_b   1.000
_cell.length_c   1.000
_cell.angle_alpha   90.00
_cell.angle_beta   90.00
_cell.angle_gamma   90.00
#
_symmetry.space_group_name_H-M   'P 1'
#
loop_
_entity.id
_entity.type
_entity.pdbx_description
1 polymer ?
#
loop_
_entity_poly.entity_id
_entity_poly.type
_entity_poly.pdbx_seq_one_letter_code
_entity_poly.pdbx_strand_id
1 'polypeptide(L)'
;IAAGSRPVIPPAILASGVDYHTSDTVMRIAELPEHIVIVGSGFIAAEFAHVFSALGVRVTLVIRGSCLLRHCDDTICERFTRIASTKWELRTHRNVV
;
A
#
# COMPACT_ATOMS: atom_id res chain seq x y z
N ILE A 1 -8.34 29.44 -2.25
CA ILE A 1 -8.71 28.27 -3.10
C ILE A 1 -8.57 27.01 -2.25
N ALA A 2 -9.57 26.12 -2.24
CA ALA A 2 -9.70 24.95 -1.35
C ALA A 2 -10.16 23.69 -2.12
N ALA A 3 -9.39 23.26 -3.13
CA ALA A 3 -9.80 22.21 -4.08
C ALA A 3 -9.56 20.76 -3.61
N GLY A 4 -8.85 20.56 -2.51
CA GLY A 4 -8.51 19.23 -1.98
C GLY A 4 -7.46 18.49 -2.83
N SER A 5 -7.37 17.16 -2.64
CA SER A 5 -6.43 16.27 -3.34
C SER A 5 -7.15 15.11 -4.03
N ARG A 6 -6.41 14.35 -4.84
CA ARG A 6 -6.86 13.12 -5.51
C ARG A 6 -5.76 12.07 -5.47
N PRO A 7 -6.09 10.77 -5.50
CA PRO A 7 -5.11 9.71 -5.62
C PRO A 7 -4.27 9.87 -6.89
N VAL A 8 -2.97 9.59 -6.78
CA VAL A 8 -2.07 9.51 -7.93
C VAL A 8 -1.96 8.06 -8.36
N ILE A 9 -2.34 7.77 -9.59
CA ILE A 9 -2.17 6.44 -10.18
C ILE A 9 -0.87 6.45 -11.00
N PRO A 10 0.09 5.54 -10.73
CA PRO A 10 1.30 5.46 -11.53
C PRO A 10 1.01 5.20 -13.02
N PRO A 11 1.73 5.85 -13.96
CA PRO A 11 1.55 5.63 -15.39
C PRO A 11 1.67 4.17 -15.82
N ALA A 12 2.59 3.41 -15.20
CA ALA A 12 2.74 1.98 -15.48
C ALA A 12 1.50 1.15 -15.12
N ILE A 13 0.76 1.54 -14.07
CA ILE A 13 -0.49 0.90 -13.67
C ILE A 13 -1.64 1.33 -14.59
N LEU A 14 -1.69 2.60 -14.99
CA LEU A 14 -2.67 3.07 -15.97
C LEU A 14 -2.53 2.36 -17.32
N ALA A 15 -1.28 2.09 -17.74
CA ALA A 15 -0.98 1.47 -19.03
C ALA A 15 -1.03 -0.06 -19.02
N SER A 16 -1.08 -0.72 -17.85
CA SER A 16 -0.97 -2.19 -17.77
C SER A 16 -2.27 -2.93 -18.13
N GLY A 17 -3.41 -2.23 -18.16
CA GLY A 17 -4.72 -2.84 -18.41
C GLY A 17 -5.23 -3.74 -17.27
N VAL A 18 -4.57 -3.73 -16.11
CA VAL A 18 -5.03 -4.48 -14.93
C VAL A 18 -6.10 -3.69 -14.19
N ASP A 19 -7.06 -4.40 -13.60
CA ASP A 19 -8.00 -3.78 -12.67
C ASP A 19 -7.25 -3.33 -11.41
N TYR A 20 -7.55 -2.11 -10.96
CA TYR A 20 -6.95 -1.54 -9.76
C TYR A 20 -7.98 -0.74 -8.96
N HIS A 21 -7.72 -0.66 -7.66
CA HIS A 21 -8.43 0.24 -6.76
C HIS A 21 -7.51 1.33 -6.23
N THR A 22 -8.09 2.46 -5.87
CA THR A 22 -7.41 3.54 -5.14
C THR A 22 -7.94 3.59 -3.71
N SER A 23 -7.37 4.46 -2.87
CA SER A 23 -7.91 4.73 -1.53
C SER A 23 -9.39 5.14 -1.55
N ASP A 24 -9.87 5.70 -2.65
CA ASP A 24 -11.25 6.20 -2.78
C ASP A 24 -12.24 5.06 -3.09
N THR A 25 -11.76 3.97 -3.72
CA THR A 25 -12.62 2.90 -4.24
C THR A 25 -12.48 1.57 -3.50
N VAL A 26 -11.33 1.28 -2.90
CA VAL A 26 -11.01 -0.05 -2.37
C VAL A 26 -11.94 -0.50 -1.23
N MET A 27 -12.51 0.44 -0.47
CA MET A 27 -13.45 0.13 0.62
C MET A 27 -14.88 -0.18 0.16
N ARG A 28 -15.15 -0.12 -1.15
CA ARG A 28 -16.48 -0.36 -1.75
C ARG A 28 -16.53 -1.65 -2.57
N ILE A 29 -15.48 -2.47 -2.53
CA ILE A 29 -15.48 -3.77 -3.21
C ILE A 29 -16.53 -4.68 -2.59
N ALA A 30 -17.20 -5.48 -3.44
CA ALA A 30 -18.32 -6.32 -3.01
C ALA A 30 -17.85 -7.54 -2.21
N GLU A 31 -16.64 -8.04 -2.49
CA GLU A 31 -16.09 -9.26 -1.92
C GLU A 31 -14.63 -9.04 -1.51
N LEU A 32 -14.20 -9.79 -0.49
CA LEU A 32 -12.80 -9.78 -0.06
C LEU A 32 -11.96 -10.62 -1.04
N PRO A 33 -10.90 -10.06 -1.64
CA PRO A 33 -10.02 -10.84 -2.49
C PRO A 33 -9.19 -11.81 -1.65
N GLU A 34 -8.76 -12.93 -2.24
CA GLU A 34 -7.83 -13.85 -1.56
C GLU A 34 -6.46 -13.19 -1.30
N HIS A 35 -6.05 -12.28 -2.19
CA HIS A 35 -4.77 -11.60 -2.14
C HIS A 35 -4.86 -10.18 -2.70
N ILE A 36 -4.25 -9.22 -2.01
CA ILE A 36 -4.15 -7.83 -2.46
C ILE A 36 -2.68 -7.39 -2.54
N VAL A 37 -2.36 -6.68 -3.62
CA VAL A 37 -1.07 -6.01 -3.81
C VAL A 37 -1.26 -4.51 -3.64
N ILE A 38 -0.52 -3.92 -2.71
CA ILE A 38 -0.56 -2.49 -2.42
C ILE A 38 0.74 -1.85 -2.93
N VAL A 39 0.62 -0.91 -3.86
CA VAL A 39 1.75 -0.12 -4.38
C VAL A 39 1.85 1.18 -3.59
N GLY A 40 2.82 1.25 -2.68
CA GLY A 40 3.03 2.43 -1.85
C GLY A 40 3.51 2.11 -0.45
N SER A 41 4.18 3.09 0.17
CA SER A 41 4.82 2.94 1.49
C SER A 41 4.33 3.95 2.53
N GLY A 42 3.26 4.70 2.21
CA GLY A 42 2.70 5.74 3.09
C GLY A 42 1.76 5.18 4.14
N PHE A 43 1.21 6.07 4.98
CA PHE A 43 0.27 5.68 6.04
C PHE A 43 -1.00 5.03 5.46
N ILE A 44 -1.55 5.54 4.35
CA ILE A 44 -2.71 4.94 3.66
C ILE A 44 -2.44 3.47 3.28
N ALA A 45 -1.23 3.17 2.79
CA ALA A 45 -0.86 1.80 2.43
C ALA A 45 -0.79 0.89 3.66
N ALA A 46 -0.26 1.39 4.78
CA ALA A 46 -0.18 0.66 6.04
C ALA A 46 -1.57 0.43 6.67
N GLU A 47 -2.47 1.41 6.60
CA GLU A 47 -3.84 1.32 7.08
C GLU A 47 -4.62 0.25 6.31
N PHE A 48 -4.59 0.27 4.98
CA PHE A 48 -5.28 -0.76 4.19
C PHE A 48 -4.63 -2.13 4.33
N ALA A 49 -3.30 -2.21 4.41
CA ALA A 49 -2.63 -3.48 4.71
C ALA A 49 -3.13 -4.08 6.03
N HIS A 50 -3.31 -3.25 7.06
CA HIS A 50 -3.89 -3.70 8.32
C HIS A 50 -5.35 -4.16 8.16
N VAL A 51 -6.22 -3.33 7.57
CA VAL A 51 -7.65 -3.65 7.39
C VAL A 51 -7.82 -4.98 6.64
N PHE A 52 -7.17 -5.13 5.49
CA PHE A 52 -7.33 -6.33 4.66
C PHE A 52 -6.71 -7.57 5.31
N SER A 53 -5.50 -7.47 5.89
CA SER A 53 -4.91 -8.61 6.59
C SER A 53 -5.72 -9.06 7.81
N ALA A 54 -6.34 -8.12 8.54
CA ALA A 54 -7.22 -8.44 9.66
C ALA A 54 -8.50 -9.17 9.21
N LEU A 55 -8.93 -8.94 7.97
CA LEU A 55 -10.06 -9.63 7.34
C LEU A 55 -9.67 -10.95 6.65
N GLY A 56 -8.44 -11.43 6.86
CA GLY A 56 -7.95 -12.71 6.33
C GLY A 56 -7.40 -12.64 4.91
N VAL A 57 -7.33 -11.45 4.30
CA VAL A 57 -6.76 -11.27 2.96
C VAL A 57 -5.24 -11.34 3.03
N ARG A 58 -4.61 -12.10 2.14
CA ARG A 58 -3.14 -12.06 2.00
C ARG A 58 -2.74 -10.68 1.50
N VAL A 59 -1.72 -10.06 2.10
CA VAL A 59 -1.28 -8.70 1.70
C VAL A 59 0.18 -8.71 1.28
N THR A 60 0.47 -8.14 0.12
CA THR A 60 1.82 -7.81 -0.33
C THR A 60 1.95 -6.31 -0.56
N LEU A 61 2.94 -5.66 0.07
CA LEU A 61 3.28 -4.27 -0.24
C LEU A 61 4.51 -4.23 -1.13
N VAL A 62 4.42 -3.46 -2.22
CA VAL A 62 5.53 -3.20 -3.13
C VAL A 62 5.96 -1.75 -2.97
N ILE A 63 7.20 -1.55 -2.56
CA ILE A 63 7.72 -0.23 -2.20
C ILE A 63 9.09 0.04 -2.85
N ARG A 64 9.31 1.30 -3.22
CA ARG A 64 10.58 1.76 -3.82
C ARG A 64 11.72 1.83 -2.80
N GLY A 65 11.41 2.23 -1.56
CA GLY A 65 12.40 2.38 -0.49
C GLY A 65 12.68 1.09 0.27
N SER A 66 13.45 1.22 1.35
CA SER A 66 13.71 0.16 2.33
C SER A 66 12.63 0.07 3.40
N CYS A 67 11.99 1.20 3.75
CA CYS A 67 11.06 1.29 4.88
C CYS A 67 9.67 1.82 4.49
N LEU A 68 8.67 1.42 5.28
CA LEU A 68 7.35 2.06 5.33
C LEU A 68 7.42 3.37 6.13
N LEU A 69 6.42 4.22 5.93
CA LEU A 69 6.22 5.48 6.67
C LEU A 69 7.39 6.48 6.57
N ARG A 70 8.05 6.54 5.41
CA ARG A 70 9.28 7.31 5.11
C ARG A 70 9.32 8.80 5.51
N HIS A 71 8.19 9.39 5.88
CA HIS A 71 8.10 10.79 6.34
C HIS A 71 8.07 10.90 7.88
N CYS A 72 8.14 9.78 8.60
CA CYS A 72 8.31 9.72 10.05
C CYS A 72 9.80 9.65 10.41
N ASP A 73 10.10 9.71 11.72
CA ASP A 73 11.44 9.46 12.26
C ASP A 73 11.99 8.09 11.83
N ASP A 74 13.30 8.00 11.62
CA ASP A 74 13.97 6.78 11.16
C ASP A 74 13.74 5.61 12.13
N THR A 75 13.74 5.86 13.44
CA THR A 75 13.47 4.85 14.48
C THR A 75 12.07 4.27 14.31
N ILE A 76 11.09 5.12 14.00
CA ILE A 76 9.70 4.70 13.75
C ILE A 76 9.63 3.89 12.45
N CYS A 77 10.25 4.39 11.38
CA CYS A 77 10.27 3.72 10.08
C CYS A 77 10.84 2.31 10.20
N GLU A 78 12.00 2.15 10.85
CA GLU A 78 12.65 0.87 11.07
C GLU A 78 11.83 -0.05 11.97
N ARG A 79 11.36 0.45 13.12
CA ARG A 79 10.60 -0.37 14.07
C ARG A 79 9.29 -0.84 13.47
N PHE A 80 8.57 0.04 12.80
CA PHE A 80 7.31 -0.27 12.14
C PHE A 80 7.52 -1.26 11.01
N THR A 81 8.48 -1.01 10.11
CA THR A 81 8.76 -1.90 8.97
C THR A 81 9.12 -3.31 9.43
N ARG A 82 9.93 -3.45 10.49
CA ARG A 82 10.28 -4.76 11.07
C ARG A 82 9.07 -5.51 11.63
N ILE A 83 8.10 -4.82 12.23
CA ILE A 83 6.87 -5.46 12.72
C ILE A 83 5.93 -5.77 11.54
N ALA A 84 5.82 -4.85 10.59
CA ALA A 84 5.00 -5.03 9.39
C ALA A 84 5.46 -6.24 8.57
N SER A 85 6.77 -6.48 8.46
CA SER A 85 7.34 -7.62 7.71
C SER A 85 7.03 -8.99 8.32
N THR A 86 6.59 -9.06 9.58
CA THR A 86 6.14 -10.33 10.18
C THR A 86 4.66 -10.61 9.91
N LYS A 87 3.92 -9.61 9.41
CA LYS A 87 2.47 -9.69 9.14
C LYS A 87 2.15 -9.70 7.65
N TRP A 88 2.90 -8.93 6.87
CA TRP A 88 2.67 -8.71 5.45
C TRP A 88 3.91 -9.03 4.66
N GLU A 89 3.72 -9.45 3.42
CA GLU A 89 4.84 -9.63 2.50
C GLU A 89 5.33 -8.25 2.04
N LEU A 90 6.61 -7.94 2.28
CA LEU A 90 7.22 -6.68 1.86
C LEU A 90 8.20 -6.90 0.71
N ARG A 91 7.91 -6.28 -0.43
CA ARG A 91 8.79 -6.23 -1.60
C ARG A 91 9.44 -4.85 -1.67
N THR A 92 10.55 -4.70 -0.97
CA THR A 92 11.35 -3.45 -0.89
C THR A 92 12.26 -3.29 -2.09
N HIS A 93 12.76 -2.07 -2.32
CA HIS A 93 13.65 -1.75 -3.44
C HIS A 93 13.09 -2.20 -4.81
N ARG A 94 11.78 -2.04 -5.00
CA ARG A 94 11.11 -2.34 -6.26
C ARG A 94 10.65 -1.06 -6.92
N ASN A 95 11.13 -0.82 -8.13
CA ASN A 95 10.64 0.26 -8.94
C ASN A 95 9.48 -0.24 -9.80
N VAL A 96 8.26 0.11 -9.39
CA VAL A 96 7.02 -0.17 -10.14
C VAL A 96 6.74 0.97 -11.15
N VAL A 97 7.54 2.06 -11.08
CA VAL A 97 7.45 3.27 -11.91
C VAL A 97 8.82 3.88 -12.11
#